data_AF-A0A7Y0G8F3-F1
#
_entry.id   AF-A0A7Y0G8F3-F1
#
_cell.length_a   1.000
_cell.length_b   1.000
_cell.length_c   1.000
_cell.angle_alpha   90.00
_cell.angle_beta   90.00
_cell.angle_gamma   90.00
#
_symmetry.space_group_name_H-M   'P 1'
#
loop_
_entity.id
_entity.type
_entity.pdbx_description
1 polymer ?
#
loop_
_entity_poly.entity_id
_entity_poly.type
_entity_poly.pdbx_seq_one_letter_code
_entity_poly.pdbx_strand_id
1 'polypeptide(L)'
;MTGRARTVTGRGTALAAGVTALMVLGLTGCSTLGYYWQSASGHMRMLNAARPIGEWLDDAQTPALLKKRLTLAQRIRRFAVTELQLPDNPSYQRYADLQRNAVVWNVTAAPEFSLTLKTWCFPVAGCVGYRGYF
;
A
#
# COMPACT_ATOMS: atom_id res chain seq x y z
N MET A 1 8.31 -30.38 -66.14
CA MET A 1 7.37 -29.42 -65.51
C MET A 1 7.47 -29.58 -64.00
N THR A 2 8.33 -28.81 -63.35
CA THR A 2 8.55 -28.87 -61.89
C THR A 2 8.21 -27.50 -61.30
N GLY A 3 7.02 -27.38 -60.69
CA GLY A 3 6.58 -26.19 -59.99
C GLY A 3 7.03 -26.22 -58.53
N ARG A 4 7.88 -25.27 -58.14
CA ARG A 4 8.36 -25.09 -56.76
C ARG A 4 7.41 -24.12 -56.05
N ALA A 5 6.62 -24.62 -55.09
CA ALA A 5 5.77 -23.78 -54.26
C ALA A 5 6.64 -22.90 -53.35
N ARG A 6 6.54 -21.57 -53.49
CA ARG A 6 7.17 -20.60 -52.58
C ARG A 6 6.26 -20.43 -51.36
N THR A 7 6.74 -20.83 -50.19
CA THR A 7 6.17 -20.47 -48.90
C THR A 7 6.48 -19.00 -48.60
N VAL A 8 5.47 -18.14 -48.72
CA VAL A 8 5.58 -16.71 -48.41
C VAL A 8 5.34 -16.50 -46.91
N THR A 9 6.45 -16.50 -46.17
CA THR A 9 6.76 -15.65 -45.00
C THR A 9 5.74 -15.52 -43.85
N GLY A 10 5.96 -16.32 -42.79
CA GLY A 10 5.37 -16.18 -41.45
C GLY A 10 6.09 -15.19 -40.51
N ARG A 11 6.51 -14.02 -41.00
CA ARG A 11 7.14 -12.96 -40.16
C ARG A 11 6.15 -11.87 -39.72
N GLY A 12 5.28 -11.41 -40.62
CA GLY A 12 4.27 -10.38 -40.31
C GLY A 12 3.17 -10.89 -39.38
N THR A 13 2.75 -12.14 -39.54
CA THR A 13 1.78 -12.80 -38.66
C THR A 13 2.34 -13.08 -37.27
N ALA A 14 3.63 -13.43 -37.16
CA ALA A 14 4.31 -13.65 -35.88
C ALA A 14 4.53 -12.36 -35.08
N LEU A 15 4.89 -11.26 -35.76
CA LEU A 15 5.01 -9.93 -35.14
C LEU A 15 3.66 -9.38 -34.70
N ALA A 16 2.63 -9.50 -35.54
CA ALA A 16 1.27 -9.11 -35.19
C ALA A 16 0.74 -9.93 -33.99
N ALA A 17 0.94 -11.25 -33.99
CA ALA A 17 0.57 -12.11 -32.87
C ALA A 17 1.34 -11.77 -31.58
N GLY A 18 2.62 -11.41 -31.68
CA GLY A 18 3.43 -10.98 -30.53
C GLY A 18 2.94 -9.65 -29.92
N VAL A 19 2.58 -8.68 -30.77
CA VAL A 19 2.03 -7.39 -30.31
C VAL A 19 0.65 -7.57 -29.67
N THR A 20 -0.22 -8.39 -30.26
CA THR A 20 -1.54 -8.70 -29.68
C THR A 20 -1.41 -9.44 -28.34
N ALA A 21 -0.48 -10.40 -28.22
CA ALA A 21 -0.22 -11.10 -26.97
C ALA A 21 0.28 -10.15 -25.87
N LEU A 22 1.17 -9.21 -26.21
CA LEU A 22 1.68 -8.21 -25.27
C LEU A 22 0.60 -7.22 -24.80
N MET A 23 -0.30 -6.80 -25.71
CA MET A 23 -1.45 -5.95 -25.37
C MET A 23 -2.45 -6.69 -24.45
N VAL A 24 -2.74 -7.96 -24.73
CA VAL A 24 -3.63 -8.78 -23.90
C VAL A 24 -3.03 -8.99 -22.49
N LEU A 25 -1.71 -9.21 -22.40
CA LEU A 25 -1.00 -9.28 -21.12
C LEU A 25 -1.06 -7.95 -20.36
N GLY A 26 -0.89 -6.81 -21.05
CA GLY A 26 -0.99 -5.48 -20.46
C GLY A 26 -2.37 -5.16 -19.87
N LEU A 27 -3.45 -5.64 -20.50
CA LEU A 27 -4.83 -5.38 -20.05
C LEU A 27 -5.20 -6.13 -18.76
N THR A 28 -4.63 -7.32 -18.51
CA THR A 28 -4.90 -8.10 -17.28
C THR A 28 -4.17 -7.57 -16.04
N GLY A 29 -3.11 -6.76 -16.24
CA GLY A 29 -2.27 -6.22 -15.17
C GLY A 29 -2.67 -4.84 -14.65
N CYS A 30 -3.44 -4.05 -15.41
CA CYS A 30 -3.68 -2.63 -15.08
C CYS A 30 -4.31 -2.40 -13.70
N SER A 31 -5.31 -3.19 -13.31
CA SER A 31 -5.96 -3.06 -12.00
C SER A 31 -5.06 -3.50 -10.84
N THR A 32 -4.18 -4.46 -11.10
CA THR A 32 -3.24 -5.01 -10.11
C THR A 32 -2.03 -4.09 -9.94
N LEU A 33 -1.45 -3.61 -11.03
CA LEU A 33 -0.35 -2.63 -11.01
C LEU A 33 -0.82 -1.31 -10.40
N GLY A 34 -2.01 -0.83 -10.78
CA GLY A 34 -2.59 0.38 -10.19
C GLY A 34 -2.77 0.27 -8.68
N TYR A 35 -3.22 -0.88 -8.19
CA TYR A 35 -3.31 -1.14 -6.75
C TYR A 35 -1.95 -1.08 -6.04
N TYR A 36 -0.92 -1.76 -6.58
CA TYR A 36 0.40 -1.76 -5.97
C TYR A 36 1.03 -0.37 -5.97
N TRP A 37 0.89 0.35 -7.08
CA TRP A 37 1.35 1.73 -7.19
C TRP A 37 0.65 2.64 -6.18
N GLN A 38 -0.66 2.52 -6.06
CA GLN A 38 -1.46 3.28 -5.09
C GLN A 38 -1.04 2.96 -3.65
N SER A 39 -0.78 1.69 -3.34
CA SER A 39 -0.35 1.26 -2.00
C SER A 39 1.06 1.75 -1.66
N ALA A 40 2.01 1.59 -2.57
CA ALA A 40 3.40 2.01 -2.37
C ALA A 40 3.51 3.54 -2.26
N SER A 41 2.87 4.27 -3.18
CA SER A 41 2.88 5.74 -3.17
C SER A 41 2.16 6.32 -1.95
N GLY A 42 1.06 5.70 -1.50
CA GLY A 42 0.36 6.06 -0.27
C GLY A 42 1.22 5.84 0.97
N HIS A 43 1.84 4.68 1.09
CA HIS A 43 2.75 4.36 2.18
C HIS A 43 3.94 5.34 2.24
N MET A 44 4.58 5.61 1.11
CA MET A 44 5.70 6.55 1.04
C MET A 44 5.29 7.98 1.40
N ARG A 45 4.12 8.45 0.95
CA ARG A 45 3.60 9.77 1.34
C ARG A 45 3.40 9.88 2.86
N MET A 46 2.85 8.85 3.49
CA MET A 46 2.70 8.80 4.95
C MET A 46 4.06 8.82 5.66
N LEU A 47 5.02 8.00 5.23
CA LEU A 47 6.35 7.96 5.84
C LEU A 47 7.06 9.31 5.72
N ASN A 48 6.97 9.96 4.57
CA ASN A 48 7.58 11.28 4.33
C ASN A 48 6.92 12.39 5.17
N ALA A 49 5.62 12.28 5.44
CA ALA A 49 4.91 13.23 6.31
C ALA A 49 5.18 13.00 7.81
N ALA A 50 5.69 11.82 8.20
CA ALA A 50 5.92 11.47 9.59
C ALA A 50 7.15 12.20 10.15
N ARG A 51 6.94 13.10 11.12
CA ARG A 51 8.01 13.83 11.83
C ARG A 51 8.06 13.46 13.32
N PRO A 52 9.22 13.55 13.99
CA PRO A 52 9.33 13.38 15.44
C PRO A 52 8.34 14.29 16.19
N ILE A 53 7.75 13.79 17.28
CA ILE A 53 6.80 14.58 18.07
C ILE A 53 7.43 15.82 18.69
N GLY A 54 8.71 15.78 19.06
CA GLY A 54 9.43 16.96 19.57
C GLY A 54 9.35 18.14 18.59
N GLU A 55 9.62 17.91 17.30
CA GLU A 55 9.54 18.96 16.29
C GLU A 55 8.14 19.58 16.17
N TRP A 56 7.07 18.78 16.31
CA TRP A 56 5.69 19.30 16.33
C TRP A 56 5.39 20.14 17.57
N LEU A 57 5.96 19.77 18.72
CA LEU A 57 5.77 20.51 19.96
C LEU A 57 6.52 21.85 19.94
N ASP A 58 7.70 21.88 19.32
CA ASP A 58 8.56 23.06 19.21
C ASP A 58 8.08 24.05 18.13
N ASP A 59 7.39 23.56 17.09
CA ASP A 59 6.86 24.40 16.02
C ASP A 59 5.74 25.34 16.52
N ALA A 60 5.96 26.65 16.42
CA ALA A 60 5.02 27.69 16.83
C ALA A 60 3.70 27.68 16.05
N GLN A 61 3.69 27.16 14.82
CA GLN A 61 2.52 27.08 13.95
C GLN A 61 1.66 25.84 14.24
N THR A 62 2.14 24.89 15.03
CA THR A 62 1.36 23.67 15.35
C THR A 62 0.14 24.02 16.22
N PRO A 63 -1.08 23.62 15.80
CA PRO A 63 -2.30 23.93 16.55
C PRO A 63 -2.26 23.47 18.01
N ALA A 64 -2.74 24.31 18.93
CA ALA A 64 -2.68 24.03 20.36
C ALA A 64 -3.38 22.71 20.75
N LEU A 65 -4.49 22.37 20.09
CA LEU A 65 -5.18 21.09 20.31
C LEU A 65 -4.31 19.89 19.91
N LEU A 66 -3.57 20.00 18.80
CA LEU A 66 -2.65 18.95 18.37
C LEU A 66 -1.52 18.79 19.37
N LYS A 67 -0.88 19.89 19.82
CA LYS A 67 0.15 19.83 20.88
C LYS A 67 -0.35 19.13 22.13
N LYS A 68 -1.54 19.46 22.62
CA LYS A 68 -2.16 18.81 23.79
C LYS A 68 -2.30 17.29 23.60
N ARG A 69 -2.76 16.84 22.43
CA ARG A 69 -2.92 15.42 22.10
C ARG A 69 -1.57 14.70 22.01
N LEU A 70 -0.58 15.30 21.36
CA LEU A 70 0.76 14.71 21.23
C LEU A 70 1.47 14.60 22.58
N THR A 71 1.39 15.63 23.43
CA THR A 71 1.92 15.59 24.80
C THR A 71 1.23 14.52 25.64
N LEU A 72 -0.08 14.34 25.50
CA LEU A 72 -0.81 13.26 26.17
C LEU A 72 -0.31 11.88 25.71
N ALA A 73 -0.18 11.66 24.39
CA ALA A 73 0.33 10.41 23.85
C ALA A 73 1.74 10.08 24.37
N GLN A 74 2.63 11.08 24.46
CA GLN A 74 3.98 10.91 25.04
C GLN A 74 3.95 10.52 26.52
N ARG A 75 3.03 11.08 27.32
CA ARG A 75 2.87 10.69 28.73
C ARG A 75 2.36 9.26 28.87
N ILE A 76 1.35 8.88 28.07
CA ILE A 76 0.80 7.51 28.07
C ILE A 76 1.89 6.50 27.67
N ARG A 77 2.65 6.80 26.61
CA ARG A 77 3.79 5.98 26.19
C ARG A 77 4.80 5.80 27.31
N ARG A 78 5.16 6.90 28.00
CA ARG A 78 6.13 6.85 29.10
C ARG A 78 5.64 5.92 30.21
N PHE A 79 4.40 6.06 30.64
CA PHE A 79 3.78 5.17 31.62
C PHE A 79 3.79 3.70 31.17
N ALA A 80 3.46 3.43 29.91
CA ALA A 80 3.47 2.09 29.35
C ALA A 80 4.87 1.44 29.40
N VAL A 81 5.92 2.21 29.18
CA VAL A 81 7.31 1.71 29.27
C VAL A 81 7.79 1.60 30.72
N THR A 82 7.57 2.63 31.55
CA THR A 82 8.15 2.68 32.91
C THR A 82 7.36 1.89 33.94
N GLU A 83 6.04 1.95 33.89
CA GLU A 83 5.17 1.32 34.91
C GLU A 83 4.66 -0.04 34.46
N LEU A 84 4.26 -0.16 33.18
CA LEU A 84 3.74 -1.42 32.64
C LEU A 84 4.82 -2.32 32.06
N GLN A 85 6.08 -1.86 32.00
CA GLN A 85 7.23 -2.62 31.50
C GLN A 85 7.02 -3.13 30.06
N LEU A 86 6.26 -2.40 29.23
CA LEU A 86 6.12 -2.71 27.82
C LEU A 86 7.41 -2.33 27.06
N PRO A 87 7.74 -3.02 25.95
CA PRO A 87 8.96 -2.76 25.20
C PRO A 87 9.07 -1.30 24.72
N ASP A 88 10.23 -0.68 24.95
CA ASP A 88 10.53 0.69 24.50
C ASP A 88 10.85 0.74 23.00
N ASN A 89 9.83 0.48 22.17
CA ASN A 89 9.97 0.48 20.72
C ASN A 89 9.65 1.86 20.10
N PRO A 90 9.93 2.09 18.80
CA PRO A 90 9.69 3.39 18.16
C PRO A 90 8.23 3.85 18.06
N SER A 91 7.25 3.04 18.51
CA SER A 91 5.83 3.39 18.43
C SER A 91 5.51 4.68 19.18
N TYR A 92 4.58 5.45 18.63
CA TYR A 92 4.08 6.71 19.18
C TYR A 92 5.14 7.81 19.37
N GLN A 93 6.31 7.72 18.72
CA GLN A 93 7.34 8.78 18.76
C GLN A 93 7.25 9.79 17.60
N ARG A 94 6.50 9.44 16.55
CA ARG A 94 6.35 10.27 15.34
C ARG A 94 4.87 10.49 15.05
N TYR A 95 4.56 11.64 14.45
CA TYR A 95 3.23 11.99 13.97
C TYR A 95 3.31 12.40 12.50
N ALA A 96 2.37 11.88 11.71
CA ALA A 96 2.19 12.25 10.31
C ALA A 96 0.85 12.98 10.16
N ASP A 97 0.89 14.23 9.72
CA ASP A 97 -0.33 14.93 9.32
C ASP A 97 -0.75 14.48 7.92
N LEU A 98 -1.81 13.70 7.85
CA LEU A 98 -2.24 13.04 6.62
C LEU A 98 -3.07 13.95 5.73
N GLN A 99 -3.60 15.06 6.26
CA GLN A 99 -4.56 15.93 5.58
C GLN A 99 -5.80 15.18 5.06
N ARG A 100 -6.19 14.12 5.77
CA ARG A 100 -7.35 13.27 5.50
C ARG A 100 -7.76 12.48 6.75
N ASN A 101 -8.97 11.93 6.74
CA ASN A 101 -9.56 11.31 7.93
C ASN A 101 -9.04 9.89 8.25
N ALA A 102 -8.40 9.20 7.30
CA ALA A 102 -7.94 7.83 7.48
C ALA A 102 -6.56 7.60 6.85
N VAL A 103 -5.72 6.80 7.52
CA VAL A 103 -4.41 6.39 6.98
C VAL A 103 -4.60 5.38 5.84
N VAL A 104 -5.42 4.35 6.09
CA VAL A 104 -5.72 3.24 5.17
C VAL A 104 -7.15 2.79 5.41
N TRP A 105 -7.85 2.41 4.35
CA TRP A 105 -9.11 1.69 4.40
C TRP A 105 -8.85 0.19 4.21
N ASN A 106 -9.18 -0.62 5.23
CA ASN A 106 -9.07 -2.07 5.13
C ASN A 106 -10.40 -2.66 4.68
N VAL A 107 -10.39 -3.36 3.55
CA VAL A 107 -11.55 -4.08 3.03
C VAL A 107 -11.39 -5.56 3.32
N THR A 108 -12.34 -6.12 4.05
CA THR A 108 -12.52 -7.56 4.24
C THR A 108 -13.75 -8.01 3.48
N ALA A 109 -13.71 -9.20 2.90
CA ALA A 109 -14.86 -9.78 2.19
C ALA A 109 -15.03 -11.24 2.56
N ALA A 110 -16.26 -11.74 2.58
CA ALA A 110 -16.60 -13.15 2.74
C ALA A 110 -17.75 -13.51 1.79
N PRO A 111 -17.88 -14.77 1.37
CA PRO A 111 -19.08 -15.25 0.66
C PRO A 111 -20.35 -15.04 1.49
N GLU A 112 -21.50 -15.02 0.82
CA GLU A 112 -22.80 -14.94 1.49
C GLU A 112 -22.95 -16.09 2.51
N PHE A 113 -23.44 -15.74 3.71
CA PHE A 113 -23.60 -16.66 4.85
C PHE A 113 -22.31 -17.37 5.32
N SER A 114 -21.13 -16.82 5.02
CA SER A 114 -19.86 -17.38 5.46
C SER A 114 -19.09 -16.41 6.37
N LEU A 115 -18.38 -16.97 7.35
CA LEU A 115 -17.37 -16.24 8.14
C LEU A 115 -15.95 -16.48 7.61
N THR A 116 -15.82 -17.22 6.50
CA THR A 116 -14.52 -17.47 5.87
C THR A 116 -14.14 -16.28 5.01
N LEU A 117 -13.08 -15.58 5.40
CA LEU A 117 -12.59 -14.42 4.68
C LEU A 117 -11.98 -14.82 3.33
N LYS A 118 -12.24 -13.99 2.32
CA LYS A 118 -11.48 -14.00 1.07
C LYS A 118 -10.02 -13.63 1.38
N THR A 119 -9.11 -14.42 0.85
CA THR A 119 -7.67 -14.18 0.97
C THR A 119 -7.12 -13.50 -0.28
N TRP A 120 -6.26 -12.50 -0.07
CA TRP A 120 -5.44 -11.90 -1.13
C TRP A 120 -3.99 -12.25 -0.87
N CYS A 121 -3.32 -12.78 -1.90
CA CYS A 121 -1.92 -13.19 -1.81
C CYS A 121 -1.02 -12.17 -2.49
N PHE A 122 0.03 -11.78 -1.77
CA PHE A 122 1.03 -10.79 -2.20
C PHE A 122 2.41 -11.45 -2.27
N PRO A 123 3.28 -11.06 -3.22
CA PRO A 123 4.58 -11.70 -3.41
C PRO A 123 5.47 -11.72 -2.16
N VAL A 124 5.42 -10.66 -1.34
CA VAL A 124 6.28 -10.51 -0.15
C VAL A 124 5.53 -10.77 1.15
N ALA A 125 4.29 -10.28 1.27
CA ALA A 125 3.53 -10.34 2.52
C ALA A 125 2.75 -11.67 2.72
N GLY A 126 2.76 -12.57 1.73
CA GLY A 126 1.96 -13.79 1.77
C GLY A 126 0.47 -13.50 1.59
N CYS A 127 -0.38 -14.41 2.09
CA CYS A 127 -1.82 -14.30 1.94
C CYS A 127 -2.47 -13.73 3.21
N VAL A 128 -3.31 -12.71 3.03
CA VAL A 128 -4.02 -12.02 4.14
C VAL A 128 -5.51 -11.94 3.86
N GLY A 129 -6.32 -11.97 4.93
CA GLY A 129 -7.79 -11.92 4.86
C GLY A 129 -8.39 -10.52 4.69
N TYR A 130 -7.56 -9.51 4.45
CA TYR A 130 -7.98 -8.14 4.21
C TYR A 130 -7.12 -7.50 3.12
N ARG A 131 -7.63 -6.45 2.48
CA ARG A 131 -6.90 -5.65 1.52
C ARG A 131 -6.96 -4.17 1.90
N GLY A 132 -5.81 -3.59 2.20
CA GLY A 132 -5.67 -2.17 2.53
C GLY A 132 -5.58 -1.30 1.28
N TYR A 133 -6.24 -0.14 1.33
CA TYR A 133 -6.18 0.93 0.33
C TYR A 133 -5.79 2.23 1.01
N PHE A 134 -4.65 2.79 0.61
CA PHE A 134 -4.17 4.08 1.08
C PHE A 134 -4.97 5.28 0.58
#